data_AF-A0A7C5JZC8-F1
#
_entry.id   AF-A0A7C5JZC8-F1
#
_cell.length_a   1.000
_cell.length_b   1.000
_cell.length_c   1.000
_cell.angle_alpha   90.00
_cell.angle_beta   90.00
_cell.angle_gamma   90.00
#
_symmetry.space_group_name_H-M   'P 1'
#
loop_
_entity.id
_entity.type
_entity.pdbx_description
1 polymer ?
#
loop_
_entity_poly.entity_id
_entity_poly.type
_entity_poly.pdbx_seq_one_letter_code
_entity_poly.pdbx_strand_id
1 'polypeptide(L)'
;FYEELSKRFEEVKKSYEEVDYRNAIKTILEISSSGNKYFQEREPWKLVKTDKERAHSILTASANLVKDIAIAIQPVLPEFSRKIMLQLNIRKFCWDDIGRIMPSQHKIGVAEVIIRKIENEIEALAGKESPDDDFSKIDLKVARIMAVENHPDAEKLYVMQVDMGAEKRQLVAGLRNYYKKEELEGKNIIVVANLKPVVLRGKESKGMLLAADDGKNVKILSPEGSPGDDVFAEGIQKKPAREISLDDFIKTGLKVLSGNVFYKDKKLRTLQGFVEVSISDNARVR
;
A
#
# COMPACT_ATOMS: atom_id res chain seq x y z
N PHE A 1 -3.26 20.32 -36.29
CA PHE A 1 -2.67 19.71 -35.08
C PHE A 1 -1.47 20.53 -34.59
N TYR A 2 -0.35 20.56 -35.31
CA TYR A 2 0.86 21.29 -34.85
C TYR A 2 0.72 22.81 -34.76
N GLU A 3 -0.01 23.44 -35.68
CA GLU A 3 -0.29 24.89 -35.61
C GLU A 3 -1.12 25.26 -34.38
N GLU A 4 -2.10 24.44 -34.03
CA GLU A 4 -2.93 24.65 -32.84
C GLU A 4 -2.13 24.46 -31.55
N LEU A 5 -1.26 23.44 -31.51
CA LEU A 5 -0.36 23.21 -30.38
C LEU A 5 0.61 24.37 -30.18
N SER A 6 1.18 24.91 -31.27
CA SER A 6 2.11 26.03 -31.20
C SER A 6 1.46 27.27 -30.59
N LYS A 7 0.21 27.58 -30.97
CA LYS A 7 -0.56 28.69 -30.36
C LYS A 7 -0.79 28.47 -28.86
N ARG A 8 -1.17 27.25 -28.46
CA ARG A 8 -1.38 26.92 -27.04
C ARG A 8 -0.08 27.03 -26.22
N PHE A 9 1.07 26.66 -26.77
CA PHE A 9 2.36 26.86 -26.09
C PHE A 9 2.72 28.35 -25.94
N GLU A 10 2.36 29.20 -26.91
CA GLU A 10 2.52 30.65 -26.76
C GLU A 10 1.58 31.21 -25.68
N GLU A 11 0.35 30.71 -25.59
CA GLU A 11 -0.59 31.06 -24.50
C GLU A 11 -0.04 30.65 -23.12
N VAL A 12 0.60 29.48 -23.03
CA VAL A 12 1.28 29.03 -21.79
C VAL A 12 2.41 30.00 -21.43
N LYS A 13 3.25 30.37 -22.40
CA LYS A 13 4.35 31.32 -22.19
C LYS A 13 3.82 32.67 -21.70
N LYS A 14 2.82 33.23 -22.37
CA LYS A 14 2.15 34.48 -21.97
C LYS A 14 1.57 34.38 -20.56
N SER A 15 0.94 33.25 -20.21
CA SER A 15 0.41 33.03 -18.87
C SER A 15 1.51 33.04 -17.80
N TYR A 16 2.69 32.48 -18.08
CA TYR A 16 3.83 32.57 -17.17
C TYR A 16 4.39 34.00 -17.06
N GLU A 17 4.45 34.74 -18.17
CA GLU A 17 4.88 36.15 -18.18
C GLU A 17 3.93 37.05 -17.36
N GLU A 18 2.63 36.76 -17.40
CA GLU A 18 1.58 37.43 -16.62
C GLU A 18 1.43 36.86 -15.18
N VAL A 19 2.27 35.89 -14.79
CA VAL A 19 2.28 35.25 -13.46
C VAL A 19 0.97 34.46 -13.17
N ASP A 20 0.20 34.12 -14.20
CA ASP A 20 -0.98 33.25 -14.10
C ASP A 20 -0.60 31.76 -14.24
N TYR A 21 -0.01 31.22 -13.17
CA TYR A 21 0.37 29.81 -13.10
C TYR A 21 -0.82 28.86 -13.25
N ARG A 22 -2.01 29.27 -12.80
CA ARG A 22 -3.21 28.42 -12.85
C ARG A 22 -3.63 28.20 -14.30
N ASN A 23 -3.69 29.28 -15.08
CA ASN A 23 -4.01 29.18 -16.50
C ASN A 23 -2.90 28.45 -17.26
N ALA A 24 -1.62 28.73 -16.97
CA ALA A 24 -0.50 28.04 -17.59
C ALA A 24 -0.61 26.51 -17.41
N ILE A 25 -0.83 26.02 -16.18
CA ILE A 25 -0.99 24.59 -15.89
C ILE A 25 -2.22 24.02 -16.59
N LYS A 26 -3.36 24.74 -16.56
CA LYS A 26 -4.59 24.30 -17.23
C LYS A 26 -4.36 24.09 -18.73
N THR A 27 -3.74 25.06 -19.41
CA THR A 27 -3.45 24.96 -20.84
C THR A 27 -2.46 23.83 -21.15
N ILE A 28 -1.44 23.60 -20.30
CA ILE A 28 -0.53 22.45 -20.45
C ILE A 28 -1.28 21.12 -20.35
N LEU A 29 -2.22 20.99 -19.41
CA LEU A 29 -3.04 19.78 -19.28
C LEU A 29 -3.94 19.57 -20.49
N GLU A 30 -4.52 20.63 -21.05
CA GLU A 30 -5.31 20.56 -22.29
C GLU A 30 -4.47 20.14 -23.52
N ILE A 31 -3.22 20.64 -23.61
CA ILE A 31 -2.25 20.19 -24.61
C ILE A 31 -1.99 18.68 -24.46
N SER A 32 -1.76 18.21 -23.23
CA SER A 32 -1.57 16.79 -22.94
C SER A 32 -2.80 15.95 -23.34
N SER A 33 -4.01 16.42 -23.03
CA SER A 33 -5.25 15.74 -23.44
C SER A 33 -5.39 15.65 -24.97
N SER A 34 -5.06 16.72 -25.68
CA SER A 34 -5.03 16.76 -27.16
C SER A 34 -4.00 15.78 -27.73
N GLY A 35 -2.83 15.68 -27.11
CA GLY A 35 -1.80 14.71 -27.46
C GLY A 35 -2.25 13.26 -27.27
N ASN A 36 -2.90 12.97 -26.14
CA ASN A 36 -3.44 11.65 -25.86
C ASN A 36 -4.53 11.27 -26.88
N LYS A 37 -5.42 12.20 -27.22
CA LYS A 37 -6.44 12.00 -28.27
C LYS A 37 -5.79 11.69 -29.62
N TYR A 38 -4.80 12.46 -30.03
CA TYR A 38 -4.03 12.22 -31.27
C TYR A 38 -3.40 10.83 -31.32
N PHE A 39 -2.80 10.38 -30.21
CA PHE A 39 -2.15 9.07 -30.12
C PHE A 39 -3.18 7.93 -30.22
N GLN A 40 -4.31 8.06 -29.51
CA GLN A 40 -5.37 7.05 -29.47
C GLN A 40 -6.07 6.89 -30.82
N GLU A 41 -6.50 7.98 -31.46
CA GLU A 41 -7.23 7.93 -32.73
C GLU A 41 -6.41 7.32 -33.88
N ARG A 42 -5.07 7.38 -33.79
CA ARG A 42 -4.18 6.88 -34.83
C ARG A 42 -3.68 5.46 -34.59
N GLU A 43 -3.95 4.89 -33.41
CA GLU A 43 -3.68 3.50 -33.08
C GLU A 43 -2.30 2.97 -33.56
N PRO A 44 -1.17 3.60 -33.20
CA PRO A 44 0.15 3.24 -33.74
C PRO A 44 0.55 1.79 -33.46
N TRP A 45 0.02 1.18 -32.39
CA TRP A 45 0.22 -0.24 -32.07
C TRP A 45 -0.41 -1.20 -33.09
N LYS A 46 -1.43 -0.77 -33.82
CA LYS A 46 -1.96 -1.52 -34.98
C LYS A 46 -1.14 -1.20 -36.23
N LEU A 47 -0.86 0.08 -36.47
CA LEU A 47 -0.15 0.55 -37.67
C LEU A 47 1.26 -0.02 -37.79
N VAL A 48 1.96 -0.31 -36.69
CA VAL A 48 3.31 -0.90 -36.74
C VAL A 48 3.37 -2.23 -37.51
N LYS A 49 2.23 -2.93 -37.64
CA LYS A 49 2.10 -4.19 -38.37
C LYS A 49 1.84 -3.99 -39.87
N THR A 50 1.24 -2.87 -40.26
CA THR A 50 0.77 -2.61 -41.64
C THR A 50 1.56 -1.52 -42.35
N ASP A 51 1.86 -0.41 -41.65
CA ASP A 51 2.55 0.76 -42.16
C ASP A 51 3.52 1.29 -41.10
N LYS A 52 4.76 0.80 -41.18
CA LYS A 52 5.82 1.12 -40.22
C LYS A 52 6.27 2.57 -40.28
N GLU A 53 6.31 3.18 -41.46
CA GLU A 53 6.77 4.57 -41.61
C GLU A 53 5.77 5.54 -40.98
N ARG A 54 4.47 5.29 -41.18
CA ARG A 54 3.43 6.09 -40.56
C ARG A 54 3.37 5.90 -39.06
N ALA A 55 3.50 4.66 -38.57
CA ALA A 55 3.62 4.38 -37.14
C ALA A 55 4.83 5.10 -36.52
N HIS A 56 5.99 5.05 -37.20
CA HIS A 56 7.19 5.76 -36.79
C HIS A 56 6.96 7.27 -36.70
N SER A 57 6.34 7.87 -37.71
CA SER A 57 6.03 9.31 -37.73
C SER A 57 5.11 9.73 -36.56
N ILE A 58 4.11 8.91 -36.24
CA ILE A 58 3.18 9.15 -35.12
C ILE A 58 3.92 9.04 -33.77
N LEU A 59 4.76 8.02 -33.59
CA LEU A 59 5.54 7.85 -32.36
C LEU A 59 6.53 9.00 -32.18
N THR A 60 7.20 9.43 -33.25
CA THR A 60 8.09 10.59 -33.24
C THR A 60 7.34 11.86 -32.87
N ALA A 61 6.15 12.08 -33.43
CA ALA A 61 5.28 13.21 -33.06
C ALA A 61 4.95 13.22 -31.57
N SER A 62 4.50 12.07 -31.04
CA SER A 62 4.13 11.94 -29.63
C SER A 62 5.31 12.12 -28.68
N ALA A 63 6.48 11.58 -29.01
CA ALA A 63 7.68 11.76 -28.20
C ALA A 63 8.14 13.24 -28.16
N ASN A 64 8.06 13.95 -29.29
CA ASN A 64 8.35 15.39 -29.33
C ASN A 64 7.35 16.20 -28.52
N LEU A 65 6.05 15.85 -28.58
CA LEU A 65 5.04 16.51 -27.77
C LEU A 65 5.27 16.29 -26.27
N VAL A 66 5.64 15.07 -25.85
CA VAL A 66 5.99 14.78 -24.45
C VAL A 66 7.20 15.61 -24.00
N LYS A 67 8.21 15.76 -24.86
CA LYS A 67 9.35 16.65 -24.61
C LYS A 67 8.89 18.10 -24.42
N ASP A 68 8.06 18.63 -25.33
CA ASP A 68 7.57 20.01 -25.26
C ASP A 68 6.73 20.26 -23.98
N ILE A 69 5.85 19.32 -23.61
CA ILE A 69 5.09 19.38 -22.35
C ILE A 69 6.02 19.38 -21.13
N ALA A 70 7.07 18.55 -21.14
CA ALA A 70 8.04 18.50 -20.06
C ALA A 70 8.83 19.81 -19.90
N ILE A 71 9.16 20.50 -21.00
CA ILE A 71 9.75 21.85 -20.94
C ILE A 71 8.74 22.83 -20.34
N ALA A 72 7.50 22.84 -20.85
CA ALA A 72 6.48 23.79 -20.44
C ALA A 72 6.10 23.68 -18.95
N ILE A 73 6.04 22.46 -18.40
CA ILE A 73 5.68 22.25 -16.99
C ILE A 73 6.86 22.45 -16.02
N GLN A 74 8.09 22.57 -16.53
CA GLN A 74 9.31 22.67 -15.73
C GLN A 74 9.26 23.76 -14.63
N PRO A 75 8.72 24.98 -14.86
CA PRO A 75 8.69 26.01 -13.81
C PRO A 75 7.85 25.63 -12.59
N VAL A 76 6.90 24.70 -12.75
CA VAL A 76 5.98 24.26 -11.67
C VAL A 76 6.42 22.90 -11.13
N LEU A 77 6.80 21.96 -11.99
CA LEU A 77 7.16 20.58 -11.63
C LEU A 77 8.56 20.21 -12.18
N PRO A 78 9.65 20.79 -11.64
CA PRO A 78 11.00 20.58 -12.18
C PRO A 78 11.46 19.12 -12.11
N GLU A 79 11.14 18.41 -11.03
CA GLU A 79 11.50 16.99 -10.88
C GLU A 79 10.73 16.08 -11.84
N PHE A 80 9.46 16.41 -12.11
CA PHE A 80 8.65 15.67 -13.09
C PHE A 80 9.21 15.84 -14.50
N SER A 81 9.51 17.09 -14.87
CA SER A 81 10.19 17.44 -16.13
C SER A 81 11.52 16.69 -16.28
N ARG A 82 12.37 16.72 -15.24
CA ARG A 82 13.66 16.03 -15.22
C ARG A 82 13.52 14.53 -15.44
N LYS A 83 12.57 13.87 -14.78
CA LYS A 83 12.31 12.43 -14.96
C LYS A 83 11.90 12.11 -16.39
N ILE A 84 11.01 12.89 -17.00
CA ILE A 84 10.64 12.72 -18.42
C ILE A 84 11.88 12.87 -19.31
N MET A 85 12.66 13.92 -19.10
CA MET A 85 13.84 14.22 -19.92
C MET A 85 14.91 13.13 -19.83
N LEU A 86 15.09 12.52 -18.66
CA LEU A 86 15.96 11.35 -18.50
C LEU A 86 15.46 10.15 -19.32
N GLN A 87 14.15 9.87 -19.32
CA GLN A 87 13.57 8.80 -20.14
C GLN A 87 13.67 9.11 -21.63
N LEU A 88 13.61 10.38 -22.01
CA LEU A 88 13.87 10.82 -23.38
C LEU A 88 15.37 10.93 -23.69
N ASN A 89 16.27 10.68 -22.74
CA ASN A 89 17.73 10.82 -22.91
C ASN A 89 18.18 12.23 -23.35
N ILE A 90 17.53 13.27 -22.80
CA ILE A 90 17.85 14.69 -23.03
C ILE A 90 18.46 15.27 -21.76
N ARG A 91 19.70 15.77 -21.86
CA ARG A 91 20.44 16.31 -20.69
C ARG A 91 20.28 17.81 -20.50
N LYS A 92 20.05 18.55 -21.58
CA LYS A 92 19.92 20.01 -21.58
C LYS A 92 18.73 20.38 -22.46
N PHE A 93 17.90 21.28 -21.95
CA PHE A 93 16.72 21.78 -22.62
C PHE A 93 16.40 23.17 -22.10
N CYS A 94 15.82 24.02 -22.94
CA CYS A 94 15.28 25.31 -22.56
C CYS A 94 13.93 25.57 -23.25
N TRP A 95 13.29 26.69 -22.90
CA TRP A 95 12.01 27.10 -23.48
C TRP A 95 12.06 27.26 -25.00
N ASP A 96 13.19 27.68 -25.56
CA ASP A 96 13.36 27.83 -27.02
C ASP A 96 13.37 26.50 -27.78
N ASP A 97 13.48 25.38 -27.06
CA ASP A 97 13.43 24.04 -27.65
C ASP A 97 12.00 23.53 -27.85
N ILE A 98 10.97 24.26 -27.36
CA ILE A 98 9.57 23.91 -27.61
C ILE A 98 9.30 23.98 -29.12
N GLY A 99 8.71 22.91 -29.67
CA GLY A 99 8.44 22.78 -31.11
C GLY A 99 9.66 22.39 -31.96
N ARG A 100 10.88 22.37 -31.39
CA ARG A 100 12.06 21.84 -32.10
C ARG A 100 12.06 20.33 -32.13
N ILE A 101 12.08 19.73 -33.32
CA ILE A 101 12.02 18.27 -33.45
C ILE A 101 13.37 17.65 -33.04
N MET A 102 13.31 16.58 -32.24
CA MET A 102 14.49 15.77 -31.88
C MET A 102 15.19 15.22 -33.14
N PRO A 103 16.53 15.06 -33.10
CA PRO A 103 17.28 14.50 -34.22
C PRO A 103 16.76 13.12 -34.66
N SER A 104 16.82 12.83 -35.96
CA SER A 104 16.25 11.60 -36.56
C SER A 104 16.83 10.27 -36.03
N GLN A 105 18.02 10.29 -35.42
CA GLN A 105 18.67 9.11 -34.82
C GLN A 105 18.71 9.15 -33.29
N HIS A 106 17.92 10.03 -32.68
CA HIS A 106 17.87 10.18 -31.23
C HIS A 106 17.37 8.90 -30.56
N LYS A 107 18.13 8.41 -29.56
CA LYS A 107 17.78 7.20 -28.82
C LYS A 107 17.01 7.58 -27.56
N ILE A 108 15.76 7.11 -27.48
CA ILE A 108 14.94 7.19 -26.27
C ILE A 108 15.50 6.20 -25.24
N GLY A 109 15.50 6.61 -23.97
CA GLY A 109 15.90 5.80 -22.83
C GLY A 109 14.84 4.79 -22.41
N VAL A 110 14.95 4.33 -21.15
CA VAL A 110 14.01 3.36 -20.58
C VAL A 110 12.80 4.08 -20.00
N ALA A 111 11.60 3.62 -20.35
CA ALA A 111 10.36 4.16 -19.80
C ALA A 111 10.12 3.64 -18.38
N GLU A 112 9.87 4.55 -17.44
CA GLU A 112 9.55 4.23 -16.03
C GLU A 112 8.27 4.97 -15.61
N VAL A 113 7.59 4.46 -14.59
CA VAL A 113 6.42 5.13 -14.02
C VAL A 113 6.85 6.41 -13.30
N ILE A 114 6.43 7.57 -13.82
CA ILE A 114 6.89 8.88 -13.32
C ILE A 114 6.08 9.34 -12.10
N ILE A 115 4.75 9.14 -12.13
CA ILE A 115 3.82 9.49 -11.05
C ILE A 115 3.05 8.22 -10.68
N ARG A 116 2.99 7.94 -9.38
CA ARG A 116 2.06 6.96 -8.82
C ARG A 116 0.78 7.69 -8.43
N LYS A 117 -0.37 7.07 -8.70
CA LYS A 117 -1.66 7.63 -8.29
C LYS A 117 -1.67 7.72 -6.76
N ILE A 118 -1.95 8.92 -6.27
CA ILE A 118 -2.13 9.14 -4.84
C ILE A 118 -3.55 8.68 -4.53
N GLU A 119 -3.69 7.43 -4.10
CA GLU A 119 -5.00 6.89 -3.71
C GLU A 119 -5.29 7.11 -2.21
N ASN A 120 -4.25 7.24 -1.37
CA ASN A 120 -4.39 7.23 0.10
C ASN A 120 -3.56 8.28 0.88
N GLU A 121 -2.75 9.14 0.24
CA GLU A 121 -1.83 10.04 0.97
C GLU A 121 -2.37 11.46 1.21
N ILE A 122 -3.48 11.84 0.57
CA ILE A 122 -4.10 13.17 0.77
C ILE A 122 -4.70 13.29 2.18
N GLU A 123 -5.18 12.19 2.75
CA GLU A 123 -5.77 12.15 4.09
C GLU A 123 -4.70 12.26 5.19
N ALA A 124 -3.51 11.71 4.95
CA ALA A 124 -2.38 11.80 5.87
C ALA A 124 -1.79 13.22 5.96
N LEU A 125 -1.83 14.00 4.87
CA LEU A 125 -1.26 15.35 4.79
C LEU A 125 -2.23 16.46 5.23
N ALA A 126 -3.54 16.20 5.24
CA ALA A 126 -4.57 17.21 5.52
C ALA A 126 -4.93 17.39 7.00
N GLY A 127 -4.29 16.65 7.93
CA GLY A 127 -4.62 16.71 9.36
C GLY A 127 -6.07 16.35 9.70
N LYS A 128 -6.83 15.84 8.72
CA LYS A 128 -8.12 15.21 8.94
C LYS A 128 -7.84 13.78 9.33
N GLU A 129 -8.33 13.41 10.52
CA GLU A 129 -8.35 12.02 10.99
C GLU A 129 -8.64 11.08 9.83
N SER A 130 -7.78 10.06 9.66
CA SER A 130 -7.97 9.03 8.64
C SER A 130 -9.43 8.54 8.68
N PRO A 131 -10.09 8.32 7.53
CA PRO A 131 -11.29 7.49 7.52
C PRO A 131 -10.90 6.19 8.20
N ASP A 132 -11.60 5.84 9.28
CA ASP A 132 -11.22 4.80 10.24
C ASP A 132 -10.48 3.65 9.57
N ASP A 133 -9.15 3.64 9.68
CA ASP A 133 -8.34 2.55 9.14
C ASP A 133 -8.88 1.27 9.77
N ASP A 134 -9.17 0.24 8.97
CA ASP A 134 -9.85 -0.95 9.49
C ASP A 134 -9.08 -1.62 10.64
N PHE A 135 -7.77 -1.41 10.72
CA PHE A 135 -6.97 -1.84 11.87
C PHE A 135 -7.28 -1.07 13.15
N SER A 136 -7.64 0.21 13.07
CA SER A 136 -8.04 1.02 14.25
C SER A 136 -9.23 0.43 14.99
N LYS A 137 -10.12 -0.26 14.27
CA LYS A 137 -11.32 -0.91 14.80
C LYS A 137 -11.01 -2.22 15.53
N ILE A 138 -9.81 -2.77 15.37
CA ILE A 138 -9.42 -4.05 15.95
C ILE A 138 -8.85 -3.83 17.35
N ASP A 139 -9.37 -4.57 18.33
CA ASP A 139 -8.85 -4.58 19.68
C ASP A 139 -7.84 -5.72 19.85
N LEU A 140 -6.56 -5.46 19.58
CA LEU A 140 -5.49 -6.40 19.89
C LEU A 140 -4.96 -6.14 21.30
N LYS A 141 -4.85 -7.20 22.09
CA LYS A 141 -4.33 -7.16 23.46
C LYS A 141 -3.35 -8.28 23.74
N VAL A 142 -2.40 -8.01 24.62
CA VAL A 142 -1.56 -9.05 25.22
C VAL A 142 -2.40 -9.83 26.23
N ALA A 143 -2.29 -11.15 26.16
CA ALA A 143 -2.90 -12.06 27.13
C ALA A 143 -1.90 -13.11 27.58
N ARG A 144 -2.09 -13.67 28.77
CA ARG A 144 -1.26 -14.77 29.27
C ARG A 144 -2.04 -16.06 29.36
N ILE A 145 -1.48 -17.13 28.82
CA ILE A 145 -2.09 -18.46 28.90
C ILE A 145 -1.94 -19.00 30.33
N MET A 146 -3.06 -19.25 31.00
CA MET A 146 -3.08 -19.78 32.37
C MET A 146 -3.15 -21.30 32.41
N ALA A 147 -3.94 -21.91 31.52
CA ALA A 147 -4.15 -23.36 31.48
C ALA A 147 -4.50 -23.80 30.06
N VAL A 148 -4.03 -25.00 29.67
CA VAL A 148 -4.31 -25.58 28.34
C VAL A 148 -4.83 -27.00 28.47
N GLU A 149 -6.06 -27.22 27.98
CA GLU A 149 -6.72 -28.52 27.97
C GLU A 149 -6.94 -29.04 26.55
N ASN A 150 -6.98 -30.37 26.40
CA ASN A 150 -7.37 -30.97 25.12
C ASN A 150 -8.85 -30.71 24.90
N HIS A 151 -9.24 -30.33 23.69
CA HIS A 151 -10.66 -30.26 23.38
C HIS A 151 -11.26 -31.70 23.39
N PRO A 152 -12.40 -31.93 24.07
CA PRO A 152 -12.99 -33.27 24.23
C PRO A 152 -13.36 -33.89 22.87
N ASP A 153 -14.00 -33.11 22.00
CA ASP A 153 -14.55 -33.59 20.73
C ASP A 153 -13.75 -33.16 19.49
N ALA A 154 -12.49 -32.73 19.68
CA ALA A 154 -11.67 -32.20 18.60
C ALA A 154 -10.18 -32.47 18.81
N GLU A 155 -9.63 -33.39 18.03
CA GLU A 155 -8.23 -33.79 18.20
C GLU A 155 -7.25 -32.64 17.94
N LYS A 156 -7.54 -31.72 17.03
CA LYS A 156 -6.60 -30.64 16.66
C LYS A 156 -6.69 -29.39 17.54
N LEU A 157 -7.70 -29.29 18.41
CA LEU A 157 -7.99 -28.07 19.16
C LEU A 157 -7.56 -28.18 20.63
N TYR A 158 -7.06 -27.07 21.16
CA TYR A 158 -6.92 -26.84 22.58
C TYR A 158 -8.00 -25.88 23.07
N VAL A 159 -8.43 -26.09 24.31
CA VAL A 159 -9.24 -25.14 25.09
C VAL A 159 -8.31 -24.48 26.09
N MET A 160 -8.19 -23.16 26.04
CA MET A 160 -7.24 -22.40 26.84
C MET A 160 -7.97 -21.39 27.71
N GLN A 161 -7.56 -21.27 28.95
CA GLN A 161 -7.93 -20.15 29.81
C GLN A 161 -6.83 -19.10 29.73
N VAL A 162 -7.19 -17.88 29.35
CA VAL A 162 -6.25 -16.77 29.20
C VAL A 162 -6.62 -15.63 30.14
N ASP A 163 -5.60 -15.00 30.69
CA ASP A 163 -5.69 -13.78 31.46
C ASP A 163 -5.52 -12.57 30.53
N MET A 164 -6.53 -11.71 30.48
CA MET A 164 -6.53 -10.45 29.71
C MET A 164 -6.23 -9.24 30.62
N GLY A 165 -5.79 -9.45 31.87
CA GLY A 165 -5.53 -8.42 32.87
C GLY A 165 -6.77 -8.02 33.66
N ALA A 166 -7.80 -7.52 32.95
CA ALA A 166 -9.07 -7.11 33.58
C ALA A 166 -10.05 -8.27 33.78
N GLU A 167 -9.95 -9.30 32.94
CA GLU A 167 -10.84 -10.45 32.96
C GLU A 167 -10.14 -11.71 32.45
N LYS A 168 -10.75 -12.86 32.69
CA LYS A 168 -10.31 -14.14 32.12
C LYS A 168 -11.24 -14.56 31.01
N ARG A 169 -10.68 -15.16 29.96
CA ARG A 169 -11.45 -15.64 28.80
C ARG A 169 -11.06 -17.05 28.42
N GLN A 170 -12.01 -17.76 27.83
CA GLN A 170 -11.77 -19.03 27.17
C GLN A 170 -11.51 -18.80 25.69
N LEU A 171 -10.41 -19.36 25.18
CA LEU A 171 -10.08 -19.40 23.77
C LEU A 171 -10.01 -20.86 23.30
N VAL A 172 -10.40 -21.11 22.06
CA VAL A 172 -10.24 -22.41 21.41
C VAL A 172 -9.35 -22.22 20.19
N ALA A 173 -8.19 -22.91 20.14
CA ALA A 173 -7.21 -22.73 19.07
C ALA A 173 -6.67 -24.06 18.53
N GLY A 174 -6.41 -24.11 17.22
CA GLY A 174 -5.92 -25.28 16.50
C GLY A 174 -4.41 -25.50 16.58
N LEU A 175 -3.82 -25.48 17.78
CA LEU A 175 -2.36 -25.50 17.97
C LEU A 175 -1.77 -26.88 18.31
N ARG A 176 -2.59 -27.91 18.53
CA ARG A 176 -2.12 -29.22 19.05
C ARG A 176 -1.16 -29.97 18.12
N ASN A 177 -1.20 -29.69 16.82
CA ASN A 177 -0.27 -30.28 15.86
C ASN A 177 1.12 -29.61 15.88
N TYR A 178 1.24 -28.44 16.52
CA TYR A 178 2.44 -27.61 16.46
C TYR A 178 3.09 -27.39 17.82
N TYR A 179 2.31 -27.45 18.91
CA TYR A 179 2.77 -27.20 20.27
C TYR A 179 2.23 -28.24 21.23
N LYS A 180 3.04 -28.58 22.23
CA LYS A 180 2.58 -29.26 23.43
C LYS A 180 1.98 -28.26 24.42
N LYS A 181 1.20 -28.74 25.38
CA LYS A 181 0.51 -27.90 26.36
C LYS A 181 1.49 -27.11 27.22
N GLU A 182 2.55 -27.79 27.66
CA GLU A 182 3.59 -27.26 28.54
C GLU A 182 4.39 -26.14 27.86
N GLU A 183 4.40 -26.10 26.53
CA GLU A 183 5.04 -25.04 25.75
C GLU A 183 4.17 -23.80 25.60
N LEU A 184 2.87 -23.89 25.91
CA LEU A 184 1.91 -22.79 25.77
C LEU A 184 1.61 -22.15 27.13
N GLU A 185 1.52 -22.96 28.19
CA GLU A 185 1.22 -22.46 29.53
C GLU A 185 2.25 -21.43 30.00
N GLY A 186 1.74 -20.33 30.57
CA GLY A 186 2.54 -19.22 31.06
C GLY A 186 3.02 -18.24 30.00
N LYS A 187 2.88 -18.52 28.70
CA LYS A 187 3.32 -17.61 27.63
C LYS A 187 2.37 -16.43 27.45
N ASN A 188 2.98 -15.30 27.09
CA ASN A 188 2.27 -14.15 26.55
C ASN A 188 1.96 -14.38 25.07
N ILE A 189 0.76 -13.98 24.68
CA ILE A 189 0.21 -14.11 23.34
C ILE A 189 -0.53 -12.83 22.95
N ILE A 190 -0.80 -12.67 21.65
CA ILE A 190 -1.70 -11.62 21.15
C ILE A 190 -3.07 -12.21 20.91
N VAL A 191 -4.10 -11.55 21.43
CA VAL A 191 -5.51 -11.94 21.27
C VAL A 191 -6.27 -10.81 20.60
N VAL A 192 -7.12 -11.17 19.63
CA VAL A 192 -8.16 -10.27 19.11
C VAL A 192 -9.34 -10.29 20.07
N ALA A 193 -9.48 -9.22 20.85
CA ALA A 193 -10.39 -9.13 21.99
C ALA A 193 -11.83 -8.73 21.62
N ASN A 194 -12.07 -8.14 20.45
CA ASN A 194 -13.40 -7.69 20.03
C ASN A 194 -14.02 -8.52 18.89
N LEU A 195 -13.57 -9.77 18.68
CA LEU A 195 -14.24 -10.70 17.76
C LEU A 195 -15.57 -11.21 18.34
N LYS A 196 -16.54 -11.45 17.46
CA LYS A 196 -17.76 -12.19 17.81
C LYS A 196 -17.39 -13.53 18.47
N PRO A 197 -17.95 -13.90 19.63
CA PRO A 197 -17.77 -15.23 20.18
C PRO A 197 -18.26 -16.31 19.21
N VAL A 198 -17.51 -17.39 19.08
CA VAL A 198 -17.86 -18.51 18.20
C VAL A 198 -17.82 -19.81 18.99
N VAL A 199 -18.80 -20.68 18.76
CA VAL A 199 -18.81 -22.04 19.32
C VAL A 199 -18.12 -22.99 18.36
N LEU A 200 -17.00 -23.55 18.78
CA LEU A 200 -16.25 -24.55 18.03
C LEU A 200 -16.46 -25.90 18.71
N ARG A 201 -17.19 -26.80 18.04
CA ARG A 201 -17.43 -28.18 18.51
C ARG A 201 -17.95 -28.25 19.96
N GLY A 202 -18.86 -27.35 20.32
CA GLY A 202 -19.50 -27.31 21.65
C GLY A 202 -18.76 -26.49 22.71
N LYS A 203 -17.57 -25.94 22.42
CA LYS A 203 -16.86 -25.01 23.30
C LYS A 203 -16.87 -23.60 22.73
N GLU A 204 -17.23 -22.63 23.55
CA GLU A 204 -17.22 -21.21 23.19
C GLU A 204 -15.78 -20.65 23.18
N SER A 205 -15.42 -19.92 22.13
CA SER A 205 -14.18 -19.15 22.01
C SER A 205 -14.51 -17.66 21.98
N LYS A 206 -14.03 -16.91 22.99
CA LYS A 206 -14.28 -15.46 23.15
C LYS A 206 -13.10 -14.61 22.66
N GLY A 207 -12.67 -14.90 21.45
CA GLY A 207 -11.53 -14.25 20.80
C GLY A 207 -10.72 -15.22 19.95
N MET A 208 -9.60 -14.72 19.43
CA MET A 208 -8.68 -15.47 18.60
C MET A 208 -7.24 -15.15 18.97
N LEU A 209 -6.44 -16.19 19.21
CA LEU A 209 -4.99 -16.09 19.39
C LEU A 209 -4.34 -15.90 18.02
N LEU A 210 -3.41 -14.95 17.90
CA LEU A 210 -2.69 -14.72 16.65
C LEU A 210 -1.41 -15.55 16.54
N ALA A 211 -1.26 -16.22 15.39
CA ALA A 211 -0.07 -16.93 15.01
C ALA A 211 0.34 -16.59 13.57
N ALA A 212 1.65 -16.59 13.31
CA ALA A 212 2.18 -16.51 11.95
C ALA A 212 2.22 -17.91 11.33
N ASP A 213 1.79 -17.99 10.08
CA ASP A 213 1.64 -19.23 9.32
C ASP A 213 2.22 -19.05 7.90
N ASP A 214 3.22 -19.85 7.56
CA ASP A 214 3.88 -19.86 6.24
C ASP A 214 3.41 -21.01 5.33
N GLY A 215 2.35 -21.72 5.74
CA GLY A 215 1.83 -22.91 5.07
C GLY A 215 2.53 -24.21 5.46
N LYS A 216 3.69 -24.15 6.13
CA LYS A 216 4.43 -25.32 6.64
C LYS A 216 4.52 -25.33 8.16
N ASN A 217 4.79 -24.17 8.75
CA ASN A 217 5.01 -23.97 10.17
C ASN A 217 4.01 -22.94 10.71
N VAL A 218 3.65 -23.10 11.99
CA VAL A 218 2.83 -22.13 12.72
C VAL A 218 3.59 -21.67 13.97
N LYS A 219 3.80 -20.36 14.08
CA LYS A 219 4.47 -19.72 15.22
C LYS A 219 3.54 -18.73 15.91
N ILE A 220 3.25 -18.97 17.19
CA ILE A 220 2.47 -18.01 17.99
C ILE A 220 3.23 -16.69 18.11
N LEU A 221 2.49 -15.58 18.14
CA LEU A 221 3.08 -14.26 18.40
C LEU A 221 3.21 -14.07 19.91
N SER A 222 4.43 -13.91 20.40
CA SER A 222 4.73 -13.74 21.82
C SER A 222 5.33 -12.36 22.09
N PRO A 223 4.49 -11.34 22.37
CA PRO A 223 4.95 -9.98 22.59
C PRO A 223 5.53 -9.80 24.00
N GLU A 224 6.40 -8.80 24.15
CA GLU A 224 6.75 -8.26 25.45
C GLU A 224 5.61 -7.37 25.97
N GLY A 225 5.23 -7.55 27.24
CA GLY A 225 4.14 -6.80 27.86
C GLY A 225 3.45 -7.58 28.99
N SER A 226 2.46 -6.94 29.59
CA SER A 226 1.60 -7.52 30.63
C SER A 226 0.21 -7.85 30.08
N PRO A 227 -0.51 -8.82 30.68
CA PRO A 227 -1.91 -9.07 30.35
C PRO A 227 -2.74 -7.77 30.35
N GLY A 228 -3.44 -7.51 29.25
CA GLY A 228 -4.28 -6.33 29.05
C GLY A 228 -3.64 -5.19 28.26
N ASP A 229 -2.30 -5.21 28.10
CA ASP A 229 -1.56 -4.22 27.32
C ASP A 229 -2.05 -4.20 25.87
N ASP A 230 -2.08 -3.00 25.28
CA ASP A 230 -2.51 -2.83 23.91
C ASP A 230 -1.39 -3.19 22.93
N VAL A 231 -1.77 -3.91 21.87
CA VAL A 231 -0.95 -4.10 20.68
C VAL A 231 -1.50 -3.19 19.59
N PHE A 232 -0.64 -2.39 18.98
CA PHE A 232 -1.04 -1.43 17.95
C PHE A 232 -0.02 -1.36 16.82
N ALA A 233 -0.46 -0.89 15.66
CA ALA A 233 0.40 -0.60 14.53
C ALA A 233 0.91 0.85 14.62
N GLU A 234 2.18 1.07 14.29
CA GLU A 234 2.80 2.40 14.38
C GLU A 234 2.01 3.48 13.61
N GLY A 235 1.71 4.59 14.28
CA GLY A 235 0.98 5.71 13.68
C GLY A 235 -0.47 5.40 13.32
N ILE A 236 -1.10 4.37 13.92
CA ILE A 236 -2.56 4.18 13.88
C ILE A 236 -3.12 4.43 15.27
N GLN A 237 -4.05 5.36 15.38
CA GLN A 237 -4.79 5.58 16.61
C GLN A 237 -5.82 4.46 16.80
N LYS A 238 -5.82 3.84 17.98
CA LYS A 238 -6.76 2.77 18.32
C LYS A 238 -8.15 3.35 18.59
N LYS A 239 -9.17 2.85 17.88
CA LYS A 239 -10.59 3.20 18.01
C LYS A 239 -11.42 1.91 17.92
N PRO A 240 -11.35 1.02 18.93
CA PRO A 240 -11.85 -0.34 18.82
C PRO A 240 -13.37 -0.33 18.65
N ALA A 241 -13.86 -1.04 17.62
CA ALA A 241 -15.28 -1.26 17.46
C ALA A 241 -15.80 -2.18 18.57
N ARG A 242 -17.10 -2.08 18.89
CA ARG A 242 -17.74 -2.95 19.90
C ARG A 242 -17.56 -4.43 19.57
N GLU A 243 -17.67 -4.78 18.29
CA GLU A 243 -17.58 -6.15 17.83
C GLU A 243 -17.18 -6.17 16.34
N ILE A 244 -16.32 -7.10 15.94
CA ILE A 244 -15.87 -7.30 14.55
C ILE A 244 -16.07 -8.76 14.11
N SER A 245 -16.20 -8.98 12.79
CA SER A 245 -16.24 -10.33 12.23
C SER A 245 -14.85 -10.89 11.93
N LEU A 246 -14.74 -12.22 11.82
CA LEU A 246 -13.50 -12.87 11.42
C LEU A 246 -13.03 -12.42 10.02
N ASP A 247 -13.97 -12.25 9.09
CA ASP A 247 -13.65 -11.81 7.73
C ASP A 247 -13.07 -10.39 7.72
N ASP A 248 -13.56 -9.50 8.58
CA ASP A 248 -13.03 -8.15 8.71
C ASP A 248 -11.60 -8.16 9.25
N PHE A 249 -11.31 -9.03 10.22
CA PHE A 249 -9.95 -9.23 10.70
C PHE A 249 -9.04 -9.78 9.59
N ILE A 250 -9.44 -10.84 8.88
CA ILE A 250 -8.62 -11.48 7.84
C ILE A 250 -8.30 -10.50 6.69
N LYS A 251 -9.23 -9.62 6.34
CA LYS A 251 -9.03 -8.58 5.31
C LYS A 251 -7.89 -7.62 5.65
N THR A 252 -7.53 -7.44 6.92
CA THR A 252 -6.38 -6.59 7.30
C THR A 252 -5.06 -7.11 6.77
N GLY A 253 -4.94 -8.42 6.53
CA GLY A 253 -3.82 -9.00 5.80
C GLY A 253 -2.47 -8.80 6.49
N LEU A 254 -2.41 -9.03 7.80
CA LEU A 254 -1.17 -8.99 8.57
C LEU A 254 -0.12 -9.97 8.03
N LYS A 255 1.13 -9.53 7.95
CA LYS A 255 2.25 -10.30 7.39
C LYS A 255 3.52 -10.20 8.22
N VAL A 256 4.35 -11.22 8.13
CA VAL A 256 5.71 -11.20 8.70
C VAL A 256 6.71 -10.76 7.63
N LEU A 257 7.57 -9.80 7.97
CA LEU A 257 8.70 -9.37 7.14
C LEU A 257 9.91 -9.13 8.04
N SER A 258 11.05 -9.74 7.72
CA SER A 258 12.30 -9.62 8.48
C SER A 258 12.09 -9.87 9.99
N GLY A 259 11.33 -10.92 10.31
CA GLY A 259 11.02 -11.34 11.68
C GLY A 259 10.05 -10.43 12.45
N ASN A 260 9.50 -9.37 11.84
CA ASN A 260 8.56 -8.45 12.47
C ASN A 260 7.16 -8.60 11.86
N VAL A 261 6.11 -8.32 12.64
CA VAL A 261 4.73 -8.32 12.15
C VAL A 261 4.32 -6.95 11.65
N PHE A 262 3.75 -6.89 10.46
CA PHE A 262 3.30 -5.67 9.80
C PHE A 262 1.83 -5.69 9.46
N TYR A 263 1.19 -4.53 9.63
CA TYR A 263 -0.03 -4.14 8.96
C TYR A 263 0.32 -3.13 7.87
N LYS A 264 0.12 -3.48 6.59
CA LYS A 264 0.62 -2.70 5.45
C LYS A 264 2.13 -2.46 5.60
N ASP A 265 2.56 -1.23 5.81
CA ASP A 265 3.93 -0.76 6.03
C ASP A 265 4.26 -0.47 7.50
N LYS A 266 3.29 -0.66 8.41
CA LYS A 266 3.38 -0.29 9.82
C LYS A 266 3.66 -1.49 10.70
N LYS A 267 4.70 -1.41 11.53
CA LYS A 267 5.05 -2.49 12.46
C LYS A 267 4.08 -2.55 13.62
N LEU A 268 3.75 -3.77 14.05
CA LEU A 268 3.01 -4.01 15.27
C LEU A 268 3.96 -3.93 16.47
N ARG A 269 3.52 -3.27 17.52
CA ARG A 269 4.26 -3.13 18.78
C ARG A 269 3.33 -3.06 19.99
N THR A 270 3.88 -3.36 21.15
CA THR A 270 3.37 -2.93 22.45
C THR A 270 4.07 -1.64 22.86
N LEU A 271 3.79 -1.13 24.07
CA LEU A 271 4.60 -0.03 24.62
C LEU A 271 6.05 -0.45 24.88
N GLN A 272 6.28 -1.74 25.15
CA GLN A 272 7.55 -2.31 25.57
C GLN A 272 8.46 -2.70 24.40
N GLY A 273 7.90 -3.12 23.26
CA GLY A 273 8.72 -3.55 22.12
C GLY A 273 7.93 -3.90 20.87
N PHE A 274 8.65 -4.24 19.80
CA PHE A 274 8.04 -4.72 18.55
C PHE A 274 7.57 -6.17 18.69
N VAL A 275 6.54 -6.53 17.92
CA VAL A 275 6.07 -7.91 17.85
C VAL A 275 6.94 -8.67 16.85
N GLU A 276 7.79 -9.53 17.40
CA GLU A 276 8.72 -10.35 16.62
C GLU A 276 8.30 -11.83 16.58
N VAL A 277 8.63 -12.50 15.48
CA VAL A 277 8.38 -13.93 15.28
C VAL A 277 9.40 -14.55 14.34
N SER A 278 9.99 -15.66 14.75
CA SER A 278 10.96 -16.41 13.94
C SER A 278 10.26 -17.39 12.99
N ILE A 279 9.77 -16.87 11.86
CA ILE A 279 9.17 -17.65 10.76
C ILE A 279 9.62 -17.05 9.42
N SER A 280 9.39 -17.77 8.32
CA SER A 280 9.73 -17.28 6.98
C SER A 280 8.98 -16.00 6.59
N ASP A 281 9.62 -15.16 5.78
CA ASP A 281 9.03 -13.92 5.29
C ASP A 281 7.76 -14.18 4.45
N ASN A 282 6.84 -13.23 4.50
CA ASN A 282 5.50 -13.29 3.93
C ASN A 282 4.55 -14.32 4.58
N ALA A 283 4.91 -14.90 5.73
CA ALA A 283 3.96 -15.65 6.55
C ALA A 283 2.75 -14.77 6.89
N ARG A 284 1.56 -15.34 6.82
CA ARG A 284 0.30 -14.65 7.15
C ARG A 284 0.05 -14.76 8.65
N VAL A 285 -0.37 -13.68 9.28
CA VAL A 285 -0.81 -13.73 10.68
C VAL A 285 -2.31 -13.96 10.72
N ARG A 286 -2.73 -15.02 11.41
CA ARG A 286 -4.11 -15.46 11.54
C ARG A 286 -4.37 -16.16 12.86
#